data_AF-A0A959VMP6-F1
#
_entry.id   AF-A0A959VMP6-F1
#
_cell.length_a   1.000
_cell.length_b   1.000
_cell.length_c   1.000
_cell.angle_alpha   90.00
_cell.angle_beta   90.00
_cell.angle_gamma   90.00
#
_symmetry.space_group_name_H-M   'P 1'
#
loop_
_entity.id
_entity.type
_entity.pdbx_description
1 polymer ?
#
loop_
_entity_poly.entity_id
_entity_poly.type
_entity_poly.pdbx_seq_one_letter_code
_entity_poly.pdbx_strand_id
1 'polypeptide(L)'
;QRLAEARWNLAPEDFDGSYSRWLDVVVPAVTQAQKQNQRLTTAYLTAYITSETGVRARLKTVGSVAGKNEDGRDLREAWDVPPIRAKQALMEGKELPVAMDIARASAMGLIGLGVYAGARVPMAEMLDATEETVGYTRVTGGNPCAACMGAADGSVFATDEVFEIHPSCDCVAEPVIDGVEDRVTRPTGQEVFDGLTEAEQNDRIGEAAADAVRGGTPLSDFIGHVDTNVGANWIIQRPLKDVA
;
A
#
# COMPACT_ATOMS: atom_id res chain seq x y z
N GLN A 1 -1.93 13.51 2.92
CA GLN A 1 -0.49 13.86 2.85
C GLN A 1 -0.26 15.37 2.87
N ARG A 2 -0.77 16.20 1.95
CA ARG A 2 -0.52 17.66 1.94
C ARG A 2 -0.71 18.39 3.29
N LEU A 3 -1.78 18.09 4.04
CA LEU A 3 -1.98 18.65 5.38
C LEU A 3 -0.83 18.28 6.34
N ALA A 4 -0.46 17.01 6.35
CA ALA A 4 0.57 16.48 7.24
C ALA A 4 1.94 17.09 6.93
N GLU A 5 2.25 17.27 5.64
CA GLU A 5 3.45 17.98 5.18
C GLU A 5 3.42 19.46 5.56
N ALA A 6 2.32 20.16 5.30
CA ALA A 6 2.18 21.58 5.63
C ALA A 6 2.26 21.86 7.13
N ARG A 7 1.98 20.86 7.96
CA ARG A 7 2.08 20.94 9.43
C ARG A 7 3.38 20.37 9.97
N TRP A 8 4.26 19.86 9.11
CA TRP A 8 5.55 19.31 9.50
C TRP A 8 6.48 20.42 9.98
N ASN A 9 6.47 20.66 11.29
CA ASN A 9 7.33 21.63 11.96
C ASN A 9 7.68 21.11 13.35
N LEU A 10 8.64 20.18 13.39
CA LEU A 10 9.07 19.53 14.63
C LEU A 10 10.21 20.31 15.25
N ALA A 11 10.12 20.57 16.55
CA ALA A 11 11.12 21.28 17.33
C ALA A 11 12.26 20.31 17.67
N PRO A 12 13.51 20.57 17.24
CA PRO A 12 14.65 19.69 17.55
C PRO A 12 14.86 19.45 19.05
N GLU A 13 14.62 20.48 19.86
CA GLU A 13 14.75 20.47 21.32
C GLU A 13 13.59 19.76 22.06
N ASP A 14 12.44 19.61 21.40
CA ASP A 14 11.24 18.94 21.91
C ASP A 14 10.63 18.07 20.81
N PHE A 15 11.43 17.13 20.30
CA PHE A 15 11.02 16.34 19.15
C PHE A 15 9.78 15.50 19.48
N ASP A 16 9.77 14.81 20.62
CA ASP A 16 8.64 13.96 21.02
C ASP A 16 7.36 14.78 21.28
N GLY A 17 7.47 15.92 21.98
CA GLY A 17 6.32 16.77 22.27
C GLY A 17 5.79 17.46 21.00
N SER A 18 6.66 17.96 20.13
CA SER A 18 6.25 18.55 18.85
C SER A 18 5.65 17.50 17.89
N TYR A 19 6.14 16.26 17.92
CA TYR A 19 5.56 15.15 17.16
C TYR A 19 4.17 14.77 17.69
N SER A 20 4.00 14.68 19.00
CA SER A 20 2.68 14.43 19.61
C SER A 20 1.65 15.51 19.23
N ARG A 21 2.06 16.78 19.22
CA ARG A 21 1.21 17.90 18.77
C ARG A 21 0.88 17.83 17.28
N TRP A 22 1.82 17.35 16.47
CA TRP A 22 1.56 17.11 15.04
C TRP A 22 0.54 15.97 14.85
N LEU A 23 0.63 14.89 15.63
CA LEU A 23 -0.35 13.80 15.63
C LEU A 23 -1.77 14.28 16.01
N ASP A 24 -1.90 15.26 16.92
CA ASP A 24 -3.19 15.86 17.29
C ASP A 24 -3.94 16.44 16.08
N VAL A 25 -3.19 16.89 15.06
CA VAL A 25 -3.75 17.44 13.82
C VAL A 25 -3.96 16.36 12.76
N VAL A 26 -3.00 15.44 12.63
CA VAL A 26 -2.98 14.48 11.51
C VAL A 26 -3.90 13.28 11.75
N VAL A 27 -3.96 12.74 12.97
CA VAL A 27 -4.77 11.55 13.28
C VAL A 27 -6.26 11.78 12.97
N PRO A 28 -6.90 12.89 13.38
CA PRO A 28 -8.30 13.15 13.02
C PRO A 28 -8.51 13.28 11.51
N ALA A 29 -7.56 13.89 10.80
CA ALA A 29 -7.65 14.05 9.35
C ALA A 29 -7.55 12.69 8.63
N VAL A 30 -6.64 11.81 9.07
CA VAL A 30 -6.54 10.46 8.51
C VAL A 30 -7.75 9.60 8.87
N THR A 31 -8.25 9.71 10.11
CA THR A 31 -9.50 9.05 10.53
C THR A 31 -10.67 9.43 9.62
N GLN A 32 -10.78 10.71 9.26
CA GLN A 32 -11.80 11.18 8.33
C GLN A 32 -11.57 10.65 6.90
N ALA A 33 -10.33 10.63 6.43
CA ALA A 33 -9.97 10.07 5.14
C ALA A 33 -10.29 8.56 5.05
N GLN A 34 -10.05 7.81 6.13
CA GLN A 34 -10.41 6.38 6.22
C GLN A 34 -11.92 6.18 6.07
N LYS A 35 -12.74 6.97 6.77
CA LYS A 35 -14.21 6.91 6.65
C LYS A 35 -14.68 7.25 5.24
N GLN A 36 -14.01 8.19 4.58
CA GLN A 36 -14.33 8.55 3.20
C GLN A 36 -13.95 7.42 2.23
N ASN A 37 -12.75 6.87 2.38
CA ASN A 37 -12.27 5.74 1.58
C ASN A 37 -13.17 4.51 1.73
N GLN A 38 -13.62 4.19 2.94
CA GLN A 38 -14.56 3.09 3.19
C GLN A 38 -15.86 3.23 2.38
N ARG A 39 -16.42 4.45 2.34
CA ARG A 39 -17.63 4.75 1.56
C ARG A 39 -17.37 4.63 0.06
N LEU A 40 -16.21 5.10 -0.41
CA LEU A 40 -15.80 4.99 -1.80
C LEU A 40 -15.60 3.53 -2.20
N THR A 41 -15.01 2.70 -1.34
CA THR A 41 -14.85 1.26 -1.58
C THR A 41 -16.20 0.57 -1.71
N THR A 42 -17.16 0.86 -0.83
CA THR A 42 -18.53 0.29 -0.95
C THR A 42 -19.18 0.71 -2.27
N ALA A 43 -19.06 1.99 -2.65
CA ALA A 43 -19.62 2.50 -3.90
C ALA A 43 -18.97 1.88 -5.13
N TYR A 44 -17.63 1.75 -5.11
CA TYR A 44 -16.86 1.09 -6.16
C TYR A 44 -17.31 -0.37 -6.32
N LEU A 45 -17.31 -1.15 -5.24
CA LEU A 45 -17.62 -2.58 -5.33
C LEU A 45 -19.08 -2.82 -5.75
N THR A 46 -20.00 -1.97 -5.27
CA THR A 46 -21.40 -2.00 -5.74
C THR A 46 -21.51 -1.73 -7.24
N ALA A 47 -20.77 -0.73 -7.75
CA ALA A 47 -20.76 -0.39 -9.16
C ALA A 47 -20.09 -1.49 -10.01
N TYR A 48 -18.97 -2.03 -9.53
CA TYR A 48 -18.21 -3.10 -10.16
C TYR A 48 -19.07 -4.37 -10.34
N ILE A 49 -19.65 -4.90 -9.26
CA ILE A 49 -20.50 -6.09 -9.35
C ILE A 49 -21.71 -5.84 -10.26
N THR A 50 -22.27 -4.62 -10.22
CA THR A 50 -23.39 -4.27 -11.10
C THR A 50 -22.96 -4.24 -12.58
N SER A 51 -21.76 -3.77 -12.90
CA SER A 51 -21.26 -3.77 -14.28
C SER A 51 -20.91 -5.16 -14.79
N GLU A 52 -20.33 -5.99 -13.93
CA GLU A 52 -19.92 -7.36 -14.25
C GLU A 52 -21.14 -8.26 -14.48
N THR A 53 -22.07 -8.28 -13.53
CA THR A 53 -23.24 -9.17 -13.55
C THR A 53 -24.42 -8.64 -14.36
N GLY A 54 -24.49 -7.33 -14.60
CA GLY A 54 -25.68 -6.65 -15.13
C GLY A 54 -26.85 -6.58 -14.14
N VAL A 55 -26.69 -7.11 -12.92
CA VAL A 55 -27.69 -7.10 -11.84
C VAL A 55 -27.34 -6.03 -10.83
N ARG A 56 -28.32 -5.22 -10.43
CA ARG A 56 -28.09 -4.14 -9.47
C ARG A 56 -27.73 -4.70 -8.09
N ALA A 57 -26.46 -4.58 -7.71
CA ALA A 57 -25.96 -4.91 -6.38
C ALA A 57 -26.37 -3.85 -5.34
N ARG A 58 -26.43 -4.26 -4.07
CA ARG A 58 -26.59 -3.38 -2.90
C ARG A 58 -25.77 -3.91 -1.73
N LEU A 59 -24.50 -3.57 -1.73
CA LEU A 59 -23.60 -4.02 -0.67
C LEU A 59 -23.79 -3.20 0.60
N LYS A 60 -23.66 -3.87 1.74
CA LYS A 60 -23.53 -3.20 3.03
C LYS A 60 -22.07 -2.87 3.24
N THR A 61 -21.79 -1.66 3.71
CA THR A 61 -20.47 -1.31 4.19
C THR A 61 -20.16 -2.15 5.44
N VAL A 62 -19.16 -3.02 5.34
CA VAL A 62 -18.53 -3.75 6.46
C VAL A 62 -17.06 -3.35 6.56
N GLY A 63 -16.38 -3.75 7.64
CA GLY A 63 -14.99 -3.41 7.92
C GLY A 63 -14.75 -1.93 8.16
N SER A 64 -14.34 -1.56 9.38
CA SER A 64 -13.94 -0.18 9.66
C SER A 64 -12.65 -0.13 10.41
N VAL A 65 -11.69 0.60 9.84
CA VAL A 65 -10.40 0.91 10.46
C VAL A 65 -10.31 2.38 10.86
N ALA A 66 -11.44 3.08 11.00
CA ALA A 66 -11.44 4.49 11.34
C ALA A 66 -10.73 4.74 12.68
N GLY A 67 -9.62 5.48 12.64
CA GLY A 67 -8.77 5.75 13.80
C GLY A 67 -7.75 4.66 14.10
N LYS A 68 -7.67 3.61 13.27
CA LYS A 68 -6.78 2.46 13.44
C LYS A 68 -5.85 2.27 12.24
N ASN A 69 -4.70 1.65 12.46
CA ASN A 69 -3.86 1.16 11.37
C ASN A 69 -4.40 -0.16 10.79
N GLU A 70 -3.72 -0.69 9.78
CA GLU A 70 -4.01 -1.94 9.10
C GLU A 70 -4.05 -3.17 10.03
N ASP A 71 -3.30 -3.14 11.14
CA ASP A 71 -3.27 -4.21 12.15
C ASP A 71 -4.32 -4.04 13.25
N GLY A 72 -5.13 -2.97 13.19
CA GLY A 72 -6.17 -2.66 14.17
C GLY A 72 -5.71 -1.90 15.42
N ARG A 73 -4.44 -1.48 15.50
CA ARG A 73 -3.91 -0.60 16.57
C ARG A 73 -4.36 0.84 16.37
N ASP A 74 -4.50 1.61 17.45
CA ASP A 74 -4.78 3.04 17.36
C ASP A 74 -3.69 3.78 16.57
N LEU A 75 -4.09 4.67 15.65
CA LEU A 75 -3.15 5.38 14.77
C LEU A 75 -2.08 6.15 15.54
N ARG A 76 -2.42 6.70 16.71
CA ARG A 76 -1.47 7.43 17.54
C ARG A 76 -0.35 6.50 18.06
N GLU A 77 -0.72 5.33 18.54
CA GLU A 77 0.23 4.33 19.07
C GLU A 77 1.05 3.70 17.94
N ALA A 78 0.39 3.37 16.82
CA ALA A 78 1.03 2.74 15.67
C ALA A 78 2.09 3.63 15.00
N TRP A 79 2.03 4.95 15.20
CA TRP A 79 2.87 5.93 14.50
C TRP A 79 4.00 6.53 15.34
N ASP A 80 4.44 5.88 16.42
CA ASP A 80 5.58 6.36 17.23
C ASP A 80 6.97 6.10 16.60
N VAL A 81 7.03 5.47 15.42
CA VAL A 81 8.27 5.11 14.72
C VAL A 81 9.10 6.30 14.22
N PRO A 82 8.53 7.39 13.67
CA PRO A 82 9.33 8.48 13.10
C PRO A 82 10.29 9.17 14.09
N PRO A 83 9.90 9.47 15.35
CA PRO A 83 10.85 9.91 16.38
C PRO A 83 11.99 8.94 16.64
N ILE A 84 11.70 7.64 16.69
CA ILE A 84 12.71 6.62 16.93
C ILE A 84 13.74 6.63 15.81
N ARG A 85 13.29 6.71 14.55
CA ARG A 85 14.19 6.79 13.38
C ARG A 85 15.03 8.07 13.36
N ALA A 86 14.47 9.22 13.77
CA ALA A 86 15.23 10.46 13.90
C ALA A 86 16.37 10.31 14.92
N LYS A 87 16.06 9.76 16.10
CA LYS A 87 17.01 9.53 17.18
C LYS A 87 18.10 8.53 16.77
N GLN A 88 17.73 7.45 16.08
CA GLN A 88 18.67 6.48 15.52
C GLN A 88 19.63 7.13 14.53
N ALA A 89 19.11 7.91 13.58
CA ALA A 89 19.92 8.66 12.61
C ALA A 89 20.95 9.59 13.29
N LEU A 90 20.55 10.28 14.36
CA LEU A 90 21.45 11.13 15.15
C LEU A 90 22.53 10.31 15.89
N MET A 91 22.15 9.17 16.48
CA MET A 91 23.12 8.27 17.13
C MET A 91 24.15 7.69 16.15
N GLU A 92 23.77 7.52 14.89
CA GLU A 92 24.65 7.12 13.78
C GLU A 92 25.54 8.28 13.27
N GLY A 93 25.45 9.47 13.87
CA GLY A 93 26.26 10.64 13.50
C GLY A 93 25.76 11.42 12.29
N LYS A 94 24.50 11.22 11.87
CA LYS A 94 23.90 12.04 10.80
C LYS A 94 23.58 13.43 11.33
N GLU A 95 23.76 14.43 10.47
CA GLU A 95 23.38 15.82 10.77
C GLU A 95 21.88 15.94 11.04
N LEU A 96 21.52 16.89 11.91
CA LEU A 96 20.13 17.10 12.32
C LEU A 96 19.15 17.22 11.13
N PRO A 97 19.40 18.04 10.09
CA PRO A 97 18.48 18.11 8.94
C PRO A 97 18.22 16.75 8.28
N VAL A 98 19.25 15.90 8.16
CA VAL A 98 19.13 14.56 7.57
C VAL A 98 18.28 13.65 8.45
N ALA A 99 18.48 13.69 9.76
CA ALA A 99 17.67 12.91 10.71
C ALA A 99 16.19 13.34 10.68
N MET A 100 15.92 14.64 10.53
CA MET A 100 14.56 15.18 10.42
C MET A 100 13.88 14.74 9.11
N ASP A 101 14.62 14.70 8.00
CA ASP A 101 14.09 14.22 6.71
C ASP A 101 13.78 12.72 6.74
N ILE A 102 14.60 11.91 7.42
CA ILE A 102 14.33 10.48 7.64
C ILE A 102 13.02 10.30 8.41
N ALA A 103 12.82 11.05 9.49
CA ALA A 103 11.59 11.03 10.27
C ALA A 103 10.39 11.46 9.43
N ARG A 104 10.55 12.55 8.65
CA ARG A 104 9.50 13.05 7.76
C ARG A 104 9.07 11.99 6.75
N ALA A 105 10.02 11.38 6.05
CA ALA A 105 9.76 10.34 5.07
C ALA A 105 9.03 9.14 5.71
N SER A 106 9.49 8.71 6.88
CA SER A 106 8.83 7.64 7.64
C SER A 106 7.38 7.99 7.99
N ALA A 107 7.13 9.21 8.48
CA ALA A 107 5.80 9.66 8.85
C ALA A 107 4.86 9.73 7.64
N MET A 108 5.34 10.23 6.49
CA MET A 108 4.54 10.28 5.27
C MET A 108 4.18 8.90 4.73
N GLY A 109 5.10 7.94 4.83
CA GLY A 109 4.85 6.54 4.49
C GLY A 109 3.73 5.93 5.34
N LEU A 110 3.81 6.11 6.67
CA LEU A 110 2.79 5.64 7.61
C LEU A 110 1.41 6.28 7.40
N ILE A 111 1.37 7.59 7.11
CA ILE A 111 0.12 8.26 6.73
C ILE A 111 -0.47 7.65 5.47
N GLY A 112 0.36 7.37 4.46
CA GLY A 112 -0.07 6.69 3.24
C GLY A 112 -0.74 5.35 3.56
N LEU A 113 -0.06 4.50 4.32
CA LEU A 113 -0.60 3.21 4.78
C LEU A 113 -1.95 3.38 5.50
N GLY A 114 -2.01 4.25 6.51
CA GLY A 114 -3.24 4.43 7.30
C GLY A 114 -4.42 4.98 6.48
N VAL A 115 -4.18 5.87 5.52
CA VAL A 115 -5.23 6.36 4.62
C VAL A 115 -5.76 5.24 3.73
N TYR A 116 -4.88 4.44 3.13
CA TYR A 116 -5.27 3.33 2.24
C TYR A 116 -5.84 2.14 3.01
N ALA A 117 -5.51 1.94 4.29
CA ALA A 117 -6.13 0.93 5.13
C ALA A 117 -7.66 1.10 5.16
N GLY A 118 -8.15 2.35 5.14
CA GLY A 118 -9.57 2.67 5.03
C GLY A 118 -10.25 2.24 3.73
N ALA A 119 -9.48 1.85 2.72
CA ALA A 119 -9.98 1.23 1.49
C ALA A 119 -9.75 -0.29 1.47
N ARG A 120 -8.53 -0.73 1.81
CA ARG A 120 -8.07 -2.13 1.67
C ARG A 120 -8.73 -3.08 2.66
N VAL A 121 -8.78 -2.72 3.95
CA VAL A 121 -9.39 -3.60 4.97
C VAL A 121 -10.89 -3.75 4.72
N PRO A 122 -11.67 -2.67 4.49
CA PRO A 122 -13.08 -2.83 4.13
C PRO A 122 -13.28 -3.58 2.81
N MET A 123 -12.35 -3.45 1.84
CA MET A 123 -12.43 -4.21 0.59
C MET A 123 -12.41 -5.71 0.88
N ALA A 124 -11.38 -6.21 1.58
CA ALA A 124 -11.27 -7.63 1.88
C ALA A 124 -12.51 -8.16 2.63
N GLU A 125 -12.96 -7.46 3.67
CA GLU A 125 -14.19 -7.85 4.40
C GLU A 125 -15.45 -7.84 3.52
N MET A 126 -15.55 -6.90 2.58
CA MET A 126 -16.69 -6.86 1.65
C MET A 126 -16.61 -7.95 0.59
N LEU A 127 -15.42 -8.29 0.10
CA LEU A 127 -15.23 -9.41 -0.83
C LEU A 127 -15.62 -10.73 -0.16
N ASP A 128 -15.15 -10.96 1.07
CA ASP A 128 -15.48 -12.14 1.86
C ASP A 128 -16.99 -12.25 2.16
N ALA A 129 -17.64 -11.12 2.42
CA ALA A 129 -19.07 -11.07 2.69
C ALA A 129 -19.97 -11.16 1.42
N THR A 130 -19.37 -11.22 0.21
CA THR A 130 -20.11 -11.22 -1.06
C THR A 130 -20.05 -12.61 -1.68
N GLU A 131 -21.15 -13.36 -1.61
CA GLU A 131 -21.23 -14.77 -2.06
C GLU A 131 -20.82 -14.98 -3.52
N GLU A 132 -21.04 -14.00 -4.39
CA GLU A 132 -20.69 -14.07 -5.81
C GLU A 132 -19.19 -13.85 -6.08
N THR A 133 -18.38 -13.55 -5.07
CA THR A 133 -16.94 -13.30 -5.23
C THR A 133 -16.16 -14.61 -5.12
N VAL A 134 -15.42 -14.96 -6.16
CA VAL A 134 -14.52 -16.13 -6.18
C VAL A 134 -13.20 -15.81 -5.47
N GLY A 135 -12.78 -14.55 -5.54
CA GLY A 135 -11.50 -14.09 -5.05
C GLY A 135 -11.19 -12.69 -5.56
N TYR A 136 -9.90 -12.35 -5.61
CA TYR A 136 -9.44 -11.14 -6.26
C TYR A 136 -8.17 -11.37 -7.07
N THR A 137 -7.94 -10.55 -8.09
CA THR A 137 -6.62 -10.42 -8.72
C THR A 137 -5.91 -9.19 -8.15
N ARG A 138 -4.60 -9.28 -7.97
CA ARG A 138 -3.78 -8.15 -7.54
C ARG A 138 -3.50 -7.26 -8.76
N VAL A 139 -3.95 -6.01 -8.72
CA VAL A 139 -3.71 -5.03 -9.78
C VAL A 139 -2.79 -3.93 -9.26
N THR A 140 -1.71 -3.65 -9.98
CA THR A 140 -0.78 -2.59 -9.61
C THR A 140 -1.30 -1.20 -9.98
N GLY A 141 -0.86 -0.17 -9.24
CA GLY A 141 -1.06 1.23 -9.64
C GLY A 141 -0.18 1.65 -10.82
N GLY A 142 -0.09 2.98 -11.05
CA GLY A 142 0.63 3.54 -12.20
C GLY A 142 2.16 3.47 -12.12
N ASN A 143 2.75 3.28 -10.92
CA ASN A 143 4.20 3.20 -10.72
C ASN A 143 4.72 2.04 -9.84
N PRO A 144 4.33 0.76 -10.05
CA PRO A 144 4.85 -0.38 -9.29
C PRO A 144 6.36 -0.61 -9.45
N CYS A 145 7.00 -0.98 -8.33
CA CYS A 145 8.33 -1.57 -8.31
C CYS A 145 8.33 -3.03 -8.83
N ALA A 146 9.50 -3.65 -8.96
CA ALA A 146 9.63 -5.01 -9.50
C ALA A 146 8.84 -6.04 -8.69
N ALA A 147 8.85 -5.95 -7.36
CA ALA A 147 8.08 -6.87 -6.50
C ALA A 147 6.57 -6.70 -6.68
N CYS A 148 6.07 -5.46 -6.83
CA CYS A 148 4.65 -5.24 -7.09
C CYS A 148 4.24 -5.78 -8.46
N MET A 149 5.09 -5.62 -9.49
CA MET A 149 4.85 -6.22 -10.80
C MET A 149 4.91 -7.76 -10.73
N GLY A 150 5.92 -8.32 -10.07
CA GLY A 150 6.03 -9.77 -9.87
C GLY A 150 4.84 -10.38 -9.14
N ALA A 151 4.28 -9.68 -8.15
CA ALA A 151 3.12 -10.14 -7.39
C ALA A 151 1.78 -9.98 -8.14
N ALA A 152 1.74 -9.21 -9.23
CA ALA A 152 0.56 -9.03 -10.08
C ALA A 152 0.65 -9.97 -11.30
N ASP A 153 0.68 -11.27 -11.04
CA ASP A 153 0.91 -12.32 -12.04
C ASP A 153 -0.38 -12.83 -12.73
N GLY A 154 -1.54 -12.27 -12.34
CA GLY A 154 -2.86 -12.71 -12.82
C GLY A 154 -3.50 -13.82 -12.00
N SER A 155 -2.85 -14.27 -10.91
CA SER A 155 -3.42 -15.25 -9.98
C SER A 155 -4.67 -14.69 -9.28
N VAL A 156 -5.62 -15.60 -9.00
CA VAL A 156 -6.81 -15.32 -8.19
C VAL A 156 -6.53 -15.74 -6.75
N PHE A 157 -6.54 -14.77 -5.85
CA PHE A 157 -6.30 -14.93 -4.40
C PHE A 157 -7.63 -15.05 -3.64
N ALA A 158 -7.59 -15.68 -2.46
CA ALA A 158 -8.76 -15.85 -1.60
C ALA A 158 -9.23 -14.53 -0.99
N THR A 159 -10.51 -14.42 -0.67
CA THR A 159 -11.14 -13.17 -0.17
C THR A 159 -10.78 -12.84 1.28
N ASP A 160 -10.36 -13.82 2.07
CA ASP A 160 -9.94 -13.66 3.46
C ASP A 160 -8.48 -13.21 3.61
N GLU A 161 -7.76 -13.07 2.50
CA GLU A 161 -6.39 -12.56 2.46
C GLU A 161 -6.36 -11.07 2.11
N VAL A 162 -5.59 -10.29 2.88
CA VAL A 162 -5.12 -8.97 2.43
C VAL A 162 -3.69 -9.17 1.95
N PHE A 163 -3.44 -9.02 0.65
CA PHE A 163 -2.08 -9.12 0.13
C PHE A 163 -1.13 -8.17 0.85
N GLU A 164 0.11 -8.60 1.01
CA GLU A 164 1.13 -7.80 1.68
C GLU A 164 1.38 -6.47 0.93
N ILE A 165 1.53 -5.41 1.72
CA ILE A 165 1.74 -4.04 1.24
C ILE A 165 3.01 -3.44 1.86
N HIS A 166 3.44 -2.30 1.34
CA HIS A 166 4.46 -1.47 1.96
C HIS A 166 4.10 0.02 1.78
N PRO A 167 4.76 0.95 2.49
CA PRO A 167 4.57 2.38 2.27
C PRO A 167 4.75 2.76 0.79
N SER A 168 3.82 3.55 0.24
CA SER A 168 3.77 3.93 -1.19
C SER A 168 3.37 2.81 -2.17
N CYS A 169 2.87 1.68 -1.68
CA CYS A 169 2.24 0.68 -2.54
C CYS A 169 0.86 1.18 -3.01
N ASP A 170 0.62 1.15 -4.32
CA ASP A 170 -0.66 1.50 -4.96
C ASP A 170 -1.42 0.27 -5.50
N CYS A 171 -1.06 -0.94 -5.05
CA CYS A 171 -1.79 -2.14 -5.43
C CYS A 171 -3.21 -2.14 -4.86
N VAL A 172 -4.14 -2.73 -5.61
CA VAL A 172 -5.55 -2.93 -5.25
C VAL A 172 -5.97 -4.39 -5.49
N ALA A 173 -6.95 -4.86 -4.72
CA ALA A 173 -7.62 -6.13 -4.94
C ALA A 173 -8.80 -5.88 -5.89
N GLU A 174 -8.69 -6.35 -7.12
CA GLU A 174 -9.79 -6.31 -8.08
C GLU A 174 -10.64 -7.58 -7.96
N PRO A 175 -11.95 -7.49 -7.71
CA PRO A 175 -12.79 -8.67 -7.46
C PRO A 175 -12.88 -9.58 -8.68
N VAL A 176 -12.93 -10.89 -8.46
CA VAL A 176 -13.29 -11.87 -9.49
C VAL A 176 -14.66 -12.42 -9.15
N ILE A 177 -15.61 -12.29 -10.08
CA ILE A 177 -17.03 -12.63 -9.86
C ILE A 177 -17.36 -13.95 -10.55
N ASP A 178 -18.05 -14.83 -9.82
CA ASP A 178 -18.43 -16.16 -10.32
C ASP A 178 -19.37 -16.06 -11.53
N GLY A 179 -19.12 -16.91 -12.53
CA GLY A 179 -19.92 -16.97 -13.75
C GLY A 179 -19.85 -15.73 -14.64
N VAL A 180 -18.98 -14.75 -14.36
CA VAL A 180 -18.77 -13.58 -15.21
C VAL A 180 -17.45 -13.70 -15.97
N GLU A 181 -17.52 -13.56 -17.30
CA GLU A 181 -16.33 -13.46 -18.16
C GLU A 181 -15.64 -12.11 -17.95
N ASP A 182 -14.32 -12.14 -17.74
CA ASP A 182 -13.51 -10.92 -17.66
C ASP A 182 -13.46 -10.21 -19.02
N ARG A 183 -14.22 -9.12 -19.14
CA ARG A 183 -14.30 -8.32 -20.37
C ARG A 183 -13.13 -7.36 -20.54
N VAL A 184 -12.39 -7.07 -19.48
CA VAL A 184 -11.29 -6.11 -19.49
C VAL A 184 -10.11 -6.69 -18.73
N THR A 185 -9.37 -7.55 -19.41
CA THR A 185 -8.16 -8.15 -18.86
C THR A 185 -7.16 -7.08 -18.42
N ARG A 186 -6.79 -7.11 -17.14
CA ARG A 186 -5.72 -6.28 -16.61
C ARG A 186 -4.37 -6.88 -17.06
N PRO A 187 -3.42 -6.06 -17.50
CA PRO A 187 -2.09 -6.57 -17.79
C PRO A 187 -1.46 -7.10 -16.50
N THR A 188 -0.81 -8.26 -16.60
CA THR A 188 0.13 -8.76 -15.60
C THR A 188 1.26 -7.77 -15.41
N GLY A 189 1.99 -7.87 -14.29
CA GLY A 189 3.15 -7.02 -14.06
C GLY A 189 4.26 -7.23 -15.10
N GLN A 190 4.37 -8.42 -15.70
CA GLN A 190 5.29 -8.65 -16.82
C GLN A 190 4.84 -7.87 -18.07
N GLU A 191 3.55 -7.92 -18.42
CA GLU A 191 3.02 -7.14 -19.55
C GLU A 191 3.13 -5.64 -19.31
N VAL A 192 2.96 -5.19 -18.05
CA VAL A 192 3.24 -3.80 -17.68
C VAL A 192 4.70 -3.46 -17.92
N PHE A 193 5.65 -4.28 -17.47
CA PHE A 193 7.08 -4.06 -17.69
C PHE A 193 7.45 -4.03 -19.18
N ASP A 194 6.95 -5.01 -19.95
CA ASP A 194 7.23 -5.14 -21.38
C ASP A 194 6.64 -3.99 -22.21
N GLY A 195 5.57 -3.36 -21.72
CA GLY A 195 4.95 -2.19 -22.33
C GLY A 195 5.67 -0.86 -22.06
N LEU A 196 6.61 -0.82 -21.12
CA LEU A 196 7.40 0.38 -20.81
C LEU A 196 8.55 0.57 -21.80
N THR A 197 8.96 1.82 -22.01
CA THR A 197 10.23 2.12 -22.68
C THR A 197 11.41 1.69 -21.80
N GLU A 198 12.57 1.46 -22.40
CA GLU A 198 13.79 1.08 -21.67
C GLU A 198 14.13 2.09 -20.57
N ALA A 199 13.97 3.38 -20.86
CA ALA A 199 14.18 4.45 -19.87
C ALA A 199 13.20 4.35 -18.69
N GLU A 200 11.93 4.06 -18.95
CA GLU A 200 10.92 3.87 -17.90
C GLU A 200 11.16 2.60 -17.10
N GLN A 201 11.57 1.50 -17.74
CA GLN A 201 11.97 0.27 -17.04
C GLN A 201 13.14 0.56 -16.07
N ASN A 202 14.16 1.28 -16.55
CA ASN A 202 15.34 1.63 -15.77
C ASN A 202 15.01 2.57 -14.61
N ASP A 203 14.16 3.59 -14.83
CA ASP A 203 13.72 4.52 -13.78
C ASP A 203 12.95 3.80 -12.66
N ARG A 204 12.12 2.83 -13.05
CA ARG A 204 11.14 2.21 -12.16
C ARG A 204 11.71 1.13 -11.25
N ILE A 205 12.63 0.30 -11.76
CA ILE A 205 13.19 -0.81 -10.99
C ILE A 205 14.71 -0.76 -10.83
N GLY A 206 15.35 0.23 -11.46
CA GLY A 206 16.80 0.38 -11.54
C GLY A 206 17.38 -0.30 -12.78
N GLU A 207 18.33 0.35 -13.43
CA GLU A 207 18.97 -0.10 -14.69
C GLU A 207 19.43 -1.57 -14.63
N ALA A 208 20.20 -1.94 -13.60
CA ALA A 208 20.71 -3.32 -13.48
C ALA A 208 19.60 -4.37 -13.27
N ALA A 209 18.53 -4.02 -12.55
CA ALA A 209 17.40 -4.93 -12.38
C ALA A 209 16.58 -5.05 -13.67
N ALA A 210 16.40 -3.94 -14.39
CA ALA A 210 15.75 -3.92 -15.68
C ALA A 210 16.51 -4.74 -16.73
N ASP A 211 17.85 -4.64 -16.76
CA ASP A 211 18.70 -5.49 -17.60
C ASP A 211 18.54 -6.97 -17.28
N ALA A 212 18.50 -7.33 -16.00
CA ALA A 212 18.30 -8.72 -15.57
C ALA A 212 16.93 -9.26 -16.04
N VAL A 213 15.86 -8.47 -15.90
CA VAL A 213 14.51 -8.85 -16.36
C VAL A 213 14.45 -8.98 -17.88
N ARG A 214 15.02 -8.02 -18.62
CA ARG A 214 15.16 -8.11 -20.09
C ARG A 214 15.99 -9.33 -20.52
N GLY A 215 16.96 -9.72 -19.70
CA GLY A 215 17.79 -10.92 -19.86
C GLY A 215 17.09 -12.24 -19.52
N GLY A 216 15.82 -12.20 -19.06
CA GLY A 216 15.01 -13.38 -18.77
C GLY A 216 14.85 -13.70 -17.28
N THR A 217 15.34 -12.86 -16.37
CA THR A 217 15.08 -13.01 -14.93
C THR A 217 13.62 -12.70 -14.65
N PRO A 218 12.83 -13.61 -14.06
CA PRO A 218 11.42 -13.35 -13.84
C PRO A 218 11.21 -12.31 -12.72
N LEU A 219 10.21 -11.44 -12.88
CA LEU A 219 9.87 -10.42 -11.88
C LEU A 219 9.51 -11.03 -10.51
N SER A 220 9.03 -12.27 -10.48
CA SER A 220 8.74 -13.02 -9.24
C SER A 220 9.97 -13.17 -8.34
N ASP A 221 11.17 -13.22 -8.91
CA ASP A 221 12.40 -13.41 -8.12
C ASP A 221 12.78 -12.14 -7.34
N PHE A 222 12.23 -10.98 -7.73
CA PHE A 222 12.38 -9.73 -7.02
C PHE A 222 11.39 -9.57 -5.85
N ILE A 223 10.44 -10.49 -5.67
CA ILE A 223 9.53 -10.48 -4.52
C ILE A 223 10.30 -10.86 -3.26
N GLY A 224 10.32 -9.95 -2.29
CA GLY A 224 10.84 -10.19 -0.95
C GLY A 224 9.82 -9.83 0.12
N HIS A 225 10.08 -10.32 1.33
CA HIS A 225 9.18 -10.18 2.46
C HIS A 225 9.96 -9.66 3.67
N VAL A 226 9.35 -8.76 4.43
CA VAL A 226 9.83 -8.31 5.73
C VAL A 226 8.81 -8.73 6.78
N ASP A 227 9.23 -9.64 7.66
CA ASP A 227 8.50 -9.93 8.89
C ASP A 227 8.71 -8.77 9.86
N THR A 228 7.63 -8.05 10.16
CA THR A 228 7.69 -6.87 11.01
C THR A 228 7.74 -7.24 12.50
N ASN A 229 7.51 -8.51 12.86
CA ASN A 229 7.30 -9.04 14.21
C ASN A 229 6.18 -8.36 15.02
N VAL A 230 5.64 -7.24 14.52
CA VAL A 230 4.67 -6.35 15.18
C VAL A 230 3.78 -5.72 14.10
N GLY A 231 2.83 -6.50 13.59
CA GLY A 231 1.87 -6.09 12.57
C GLY A 231 1.91 -6.97 11.33
N ALA A 232 1.34 -6.46 10.23
CA ALA A 232 1.33 -7.13 8.93
C ALA A 232 2.75 -7.22 8.34
N ASN A 233 3.02 -8.32 7.64
CA ASN A 233 4.22 -8.49 6.84
C ASN A 233 4.20 -7.56 5.62
N TRP A 234 5.38 -7.14 5.18
CA TRP A 234 5.51 -6.23 4.05
C TRP A 234 6.18 -6.90 2.86
N ILE A 235 5.63 -6.65 1.67
CA ILE A 235 6.30 -6.96 0.42
C ILE A 235 7.36 -5.89 0.13
N ILE A 236 8.55 -6.32 -0.31
CA ILE A 236 9.65 -5.45 -0.70
C ILE A 236 10.26 -5.91 -2.02
N GLN A 237 10.91 -4.99 -2.74
CA GLN A 237 11.79 -5.36 -3.84
C GLN A 237 13.11 -5.88 -3.30
N ARG A 238 13.43 -7.15 -3.58
CA ARG A 238 14.74 -7.72 -3.29
C ARG A 238 15.81 -6.99 -4.11
N PRO A 239 16.98 -6.71 -3.51
CA PRO A 239 18.09 -6.15 -4.28
C PRO A 239 18.60 -7.22 -5.25
N LEU A 240 19.08 -6.78 -6.43
CA LEU A 240 19.52 -7.68 -7.50
C LEU A 240 20.57 -8.70 -7.04
N LYS A 241 21.47 -8.33 -6.12
CA LYS A 241 22.47 -9.25 -5.55
C LYS A 241 21.89 -10.49 -4.85
N ASP A 242 20.62 -10.42 -4.46
CA ASP A 242 19.90 -11.49 -3.79
C ASP A 242 18.93 -12.19 -4.76
N VAL A 243 18.90 -11.78 -6.03
CA VAL A 243 18.17 -12.42 -7.15
C VAL A 243 19.16 -13.34 -7.87
N ALA A 244 18.77 -14.59 -8.10
CA ALA A 244 19.67 -15.69 -8.46
C ALA A 244 20.40 -15.50 -9.80
#